data_AF-A0A7S2UMV8-F1
#
_entry.id   AF-A0A7S2UMV8-F1
#
_cell.length_a   1.000
_cell.length_b   1.000
_cell.length_c   1.000
_cell.angle_alpha   90.00
_cell.angle_beta   90.00
_cell.angle_gamma   90.00
#
_symmetry.space_group_name_H-M   'P 1'
#
loop_
_entity.id
_entity.type
_entity.pdbx_description
1 polymer ?
#
loop_
_entity_poly.entity_id
_entity_poly.type
_entity_poly.pdbx_seq_one_letter_code
_entity_poly.pdbx_strand_id
1 'polypeptide(L)'
;FISSFSGVSYDDEGFTYAKDQNEGRIPCRILREDPHEGTFDVVYFTHEMSTDSNLNETRFLRRQKHLPSRLLDFVNKPYKSDMFWKGAFRHEIKIPNSIFPTLWKDLLPRK
;
A
#
# COMPACT_ATOMS: atom_id res chain seq x y z
N PHE A 1 -21.42 -11.59 9.58
CA PHE A 1 -20.53 -12.51 8.85
C PHE A 1 -19.11 -12.02 8.99
N ILE A 2 -18.32 -12.67 9.84
CA ILE A 2 -16.87 -12.45 9.96
C ILE A 2 -16.24 -13.40 8.95
N SER A 3 -15.76 -12.88 7.83
CA SER A 3 -15.00 -13.66 6.86
C SER A 3 -13.53 -13.67 7.29
N SER A 4 -13.09 -14.74 7.96
CA SER A 4 -11.67 -14.98 8.22
C SER A 4 -11.00 -15.42 6.92
N PHE A 5 -10.19 -14.55 6.32
CA PHE A 5 -9.35 -14.92 5.17
C PHE A 5 -8.02 -15.46 5.69
N SER A 6 -7.72 -16.73 5.42
CA SER A 6 -6.41 -17.33 5.65
C SER A 6 -5.57 -17.23 4.38
N GLY A 7 -4.38 -16.62 4.45
CA GLY A 7 -3.42 -16.60 3.34
C GLY A 7 -3.06 -15.22 2.77
N VAL A 8 -3.49 -14.12 3.41
CA VAL A 8 -3.09 -12.76 3.02
C VAL A 8 -2.19 -12.20 4.12
N SER A 9 -0.93 -11.90 3.79
CA SER A 9 -0.02 -11.25 4.75
C SER A 9 -0.29 -9.76 4.82
N TYR A 10 -0.02 -9.17 5.98
CA TYR A 10 -0.15 -7.73 6.24
C TYR A 10 0.69 -6.87 5.27
N ASP A 11 1.85 -7.38 4.88
CA ASP A 11 2.77 -6.71 3.97
C ASP A 11 2.31 -6.80 2.50
N ASP A 12 1.58 -7.87 2.13
CA ASP A 12 1.13 -8.12 0.75
C ASP A 12 0.07 -7.10 0.28
N GLU A 13 -0.71 -6.57 1.23
CA GLU A 13 -1.82 -5.65 0.94
C GLU A 13 -1.50 -4.19 1.29
N GLY A 14 -0.23 -3.88 1.58
CA GLY A 14 0.21 -2.50 1.80
C GLY A 14 -0.18 -1.90 3.16
N PHE A 15 -0.51 -2.71 4.16
CA PHE A 15 -0.88 -2.24 5.50
C PHE A 15 0.31 -1.76 6.35
N THR A 16 1.53 -1.74 5.79
CA THR A 16 2.76 -1.34 6.50
C THR A 16 2.62 -0.07 7.34
N TYR A 17 3.22 -0.04 8.53
CA TYR A 17 3.22 1.13 9.41
C TYR A 17 4.01 2.30 8.79
N ALA A 18 3.57 3.53 9.04
CA ALA A 18 4.54 4.63 9.14
C ALA A 18 5.35 4.36 10.41
N LYS A 19 6.68 4.45 10.37
CA LYS A 19 7.56 4.08 11.51
C LYS A 19 7.34 4.90 12.80
N ASP A 20 6.37 5.80 12.83
CA ASP A 20 5.99 6.53 14.03
C ASP A 20 5.26 5.60 14.99
N GLN A 21 5.91 5.32 16.12
CA GLN A 21 5.48 4.36 17.14
C GLN A 21 4.44 4.94 18.12
N ASN A 22 3.81 6.06 17.80
CA ASN A 22 2.82 6.69 18.68
C ASN A 22 1.37 6.37 18.27
N GLU A 23 0.66 5.78 19.25
CA GLU A 23 -0.74 6.00 19.60
C GLU A 23 -1.84 5.35 18.74
N GLY A 24 -2.35 4.22 19.25
CA GLY A 24 -3.79 3.86 19.23
C GLY A 24 -4.50 3.68 17.89
N ARG A 25 -3.80 3.82 16.76
CA ARG A 25 -4.38 3.80 15.42
C ARG A 25 -4.08 2.49 14.72
N ILE A 26 -5.09 1.97 14.04
CA ILE A 26 -4.98 0.73 13.28
C ILE A 26 -4.95 1.11 11.79
N PRO A 27 -3.90 0.74 11.05
CA PRO A 27 -3.86 0.99 9.62
C PRO A 27 -4.97 0.20 8.91
N CYS A 28 -5.64 0.88 7.99
CA CYS A 28 -6.75 0.32 7.24
C CYS A 28 -6.62 0.66 5.74
N ARG A 29 -7.33 -0.10 4.91
CA ARG A 29 -7.47 0.14 3.48
C ARG A 29 -8.93 0.51 3.19
N ILE A 30 -9.12 1.62 2.48
CA ILE A 30 -10.44 2.05 2.01
C ILE A 30 -10.84 1.16 0.83
N LEU A 31 -12.03 0.57 0.93
CA LEU A 31 -12.65 -0.23 -0.13
C LEU A 31 -13.64 0.60 -0.95
N ARG A 32 -14.39 1.48 -0.29
CA ARG A 32 -15.43 2.30 -0.90
C ARG A 32 -15.64 3.58 -0.07
N GLU A 33 -15.94 4.66 -0.76
CA GLU A 33 -16.37 5.94 -0.19
C GLU A 33 -17.86 6.16 -0.51
N ASP A 34 -18.60 6.68 0.45
CA ASP A 34 -19.93 7.25 0.25
C ASP A 34 -19.86 8.78 0.44
N PRO A 35 -19.83 9.56 -0.65
CA PRO A 35 -19.67 11.01 -0.57
C PRO A 35 -20.91 11.74 -0.04
N HIS A 36 -22.08 11.09 -0.06
CA HIS A 36 -23.32 11.70 0.44
C HIS A 36 -23.37 11.67 1.97
N GLU A 37 -22.90 10.58 2.57
CA GLU A 37 -22.89 10.40 4.02
C GLU A 37 -21.54 10.77 4.67
N GLY A 38 -20.48 10.93 3.88
CA GLY A 38 -19.12 11.14 4.40
C GLY A 38 -18.61 9.91 5.16
N THR A 39 -18.98 8.71 4.68
CA THR A 39 -18.61 7.44 5.31
C THR A 39 -17.78 6.56 4.37
N PHE A 40 -17.02 5.64 4.97
CA PHE A 40 -16.11 4.76 4.26
C PHE A 40 -16.34 3.31 4.65
N ASP A 41 -16.27 2.41 3.68
CA ASP A 41 -16.09 0.99 3.95
C ASP A 41 -14.60 0.70 3.96
N VAL A 42 -14.10 0.15 5.06
CA VAL A 42 -12.68 -0.13 5.25
C VAL A 42 -12.44 -1.58 5.61
N VAL A 43 -11.21 -2.03 5.40
CA VAL A 43 -10.71 -3.31 5.87
C VAL A 43 -9.42 -3.10 6.65
N TYR A 44 -9.21 -3.83 7.75
CA TYR A 44 -8.04 -3.71 8.63
C TYR A 44 -7.73 -5.04 9.32
N PHE A 45 -6.48 -5.22 9.76
CA PHE A 45 -6.07 -6.40 10.53
C PHE A 45 -6.23 -6.14 12.03
N THR A 46 -6.68 -7.16 12.77
CA THR A 46 -6.74 -7.14 14.24
C THR A 46 -6.07 -8.39 14.81
N HIS A 47 -5.55 -8.25 16.03
CA HIS A 47 -5.05 -9.37 16.83
C HIS A 47 -6.16 -9.81 17.79
N GLU A 48 -6.37 -11.12 17.93
CA GLU A 48 -7.01 -11.66 19.14
C GLU A 48 -5.92 -11.95 20.16
N MET A 49 -6.02 -11.37 21.35
CA MET A 49 -5.15 -11.76 22.45
C MET A 49 -5.59 -13.13 22.93
N SER A 50 -4.89 -14.19 22.53
CA SER A 50 -5.06 -15.48 23.20
C SER A 50 -4.45 -15.37 24.59
N THR A 51 -5.22 -15.73 25.62
CA THR A 51 -4.75 -15.84 27.01
C THR A 51 -3.69 -16.94 27.20
N ASP A 52 -3.49 -17.81 26.20
CA ASP A 52 -2.43 -18.82 26.20
C ASP A 52 -1.18 -18.31 25.51
N SER A 53 -0.11 -18.17 26.29
CA SER A 53 1.21 -17.63 25.92
C SER A 53 1.99 -18.43 24.86
N ASN A 54 1.40 -19.51 24.32
CA ASN A 54 2.06 -20.46 23.42
C ASN A 54 1.36 -20.62 22.05
N LEU A 55 0.28 -19.89 21.76
CA LEU A 55 -0.31 -19.89 20.42
C LEU A 55 0.26 -18.74 19.58
N ASN A 56 0.76 -19.10 18.40
CA ASN A 56 1.13 -18.18 17.33
C ASN A 56 0.08 -17.07 17.18
N GLU A 57 0.49 -15.81 17.16
CA GLU A 57 -0.39 -14.65 16.95
C GLU A 57 -1.26 -14.85 15.71
N THR A 58 -2.50 -15.28 15.89
CA THR A 58 -3.48 -15.35 14.81
C THR A 58 -4.04 -13.96 14.56
N ARG A 59 -3.73 -13.42 13.38
CA ARG A 59 -4.21 -12.12 12.91
C ARG A 59 -5.39 -12.34 11.97
N PHE A 60 -6.43 -11.54 12.13
CA PHE A 60 -7.65 -11.64 11.33
C PHE A 60 -7.91 -10.36 10.56
N LEU A 61 -8.31 -10.50 9.30
CA LEU A 61 -8.80 -9.41 8.47
C LEU A 61 -10.26 -9.10 8.84
N ARG A 62 -10.55 -7.86 9.21
CA ARG A 62 -11.92 -7.38 9.51
C ARG A 62 -12.33 -6.32 8.50
N ARG A 63 -13.60 -6.37 8.10
CA ARG A 63 -14.26 -5.35 7.28
C ARG A 63 -15.22 -4.55 8.14
N GLN A 64 -15.11 -3.24 8.09
CA GLN A 64 -16.04 -2.29 8.72
C GLN A 64 -16.76 -1.50 7.63
N LYS A 65 -18.07 -1.34 7.77
CA LYS A 65 -18.89 -0.55 6.85
C LYS A 65 -19.35 0.76 7.49
N HIS A 66 -19.62 1.76 6.66
CA HIS A 66 -20.14 3.08 7.05
C HIS A 66 -19.33 3.74 8.18
N LEU A 67 -18.01 3.67 8.10
CA LEU A 67 -17.11 4.32 9.06
C LEU A 67 -17.07 5.83 8.79
N PRO A 68 -17.42 6.69 9.76
CA PRO A 68 -17.38 8.14 9.57
C PRO A 68 -15.97 8.66 9.27
N SER A 69 -15.84 9.62 8.35
CA SER A 69 -14.55 10.23 7.97
C SER A 69 -13.73 10.73 9.15
N ARG A 70 -14.38 11.24 10.21
CA ARG A 70 -13.70 11.78 11.41
C ARG A 70 -12.90 10.74 12.22
N LEU A 71 -13.10 9.45 11.94
CA LEU A 71 -12.37 8.34 12.55
C LEU A 71 -11.20 7.85 11.69
N LEU A 72 -11.01 8.47 10.52
CA LEU A 72 -9.93 8.18 9.58
C LEU A 72 -9.00 9.37 9.52
N ASP A 73 -7.70 9.08 9.53
CA ASP A 73 -6.67 10.05 9.26
C ASP A 73 -5.80 9.58 8.09
N PHE A 74 -5.62 10.49 7.13
CA PHE A 74 -4.79 10.23 5.96
C PHE A 74 -3.36 10.65 6.26
N VAL A 75 -2.47 9.67 6.37
CA VAL A 75 -1.05 9.92 6.55
C VAL A 75 -0.39 10.00 5.18
N ASN A 76 0.13 11.17 4.83
CA ASN A 76 0.90 11.34 3.60
C ASN A 76 2.26 10.64 3.76
N LYS A 77 2.37 9.44 3.18
CA LYS A 77 3.63 8.71 3.15
C LYS A 77 4.44 9.20 1.95
N PRO A 78 5.74 9.55 2.13
CA PRO A 78 6.59 9.85 1.00
C PRO A 78 6.56 8.64 0.06
N TYR A 79 6.24 8.89 -1.21
CA TYR A 79 6.13 7.87 -2.24
C TYR A 79 7.47 7.14 -2.35
N LYS A 80 7.58 5.99 -1.71
CA LYS A 80 8.66 5.05 -1.99
C LYS A 80 8.28 4.39 -3.30
N SER A 81 8.59 5.04 -4.42
CA SER A 81 8.48 4.37 -5.70
C SER A 81 9.32 3.09 -5.62
N ASP A 82 8.75 1.94 -6.01
CA ASP A 82 9.47 0.68 -6.17
C ASP A 82 10.64 0.79 -7.16
N MET A 83 10.73 1.93 -7.85
CA MET A 83 11.83 2.35 -8.70
C MET A 83 13.21 2.12 -8.06
N PHE A 84 13.34 2.16 -6.72
CA PHE A 84 14.60 1.90 -6.00
C PHE A 84 14.71 0.52 -5.34
N TRP A 85 13.72 -0.36 -5.44
CA TRP A 85 13.76 -1.68 -4.83
C TRP A 85 14.86 -2.54 -5.50
N LYS A 86 15.81 -3.06 -4.71
CA LYS A 86 16.77 -4.11 -5.13
C LYS A 86 16.00 -5.40 -5.46
N GLY A 87 15.45 -5.50 -6.68
CA GLY A 87 14.60 -6.62 -7.10
C GLY A 87 13.45 -6.20 -8.03
N ALA A 88 13.17 -4.90 -8.15
CA ALA A 88 12.26 -4.42 -9.17
C ALA A 88 12.82 -4.77 -10.56
N PHE A 89 11.96 -5.31 -11.42
CA PHE A 89 12.31 -5.76 -12.76
C PHE A 89 12.64 -4.54 -13.65
N ARG A 90 13.89 -4.11 -13.62
CA ARG A 90 14.42 -3.05 -14.49
C ARG A 90 14.99 -3.72 -15.73
N HIS A 91 14.22 -3.79 -16.80
CA HIS A 91 14.78 -4.17 -18.09
C HIS A 91 15.33 -2.91 -18.73
N GLU A 92 16.62 -2.93 -19.07
CA GLU A 92 17.18 -1.90 -19.91
C GLU A 92 16.41 -1.91 -21.23
N ILE A 93 15.66 -0.82 -21.49
CA ILE A 93 15.00 -0.65 -22.78
C ILE A 93 16.06 -0.13 -23.74
N LYS A 94 16.65 -1.04 -24.52
CA LYS A 94 17.56 -0.68 -25.61
C LYS A 94 16.73 -0.19 -26.79
N ILE A 95 16.57 1.12 -26.88
CA ILE A 95 15.93 1.76 -28.02
C ILE A 95 16.98 1.98 -29.11
N PRO A 96 16.86 1.36 -30.30
CA PRO A 96 17.86 1.53 -31.34
C PRO A 96 17.82 2.95 -31.92
N ASN A 97 18.99 3.53 -32.15
CA ASN A 97 19.13 4.91 -32.68
C ASN A 97 18.50 5.13 -34.06
N SER A 98 18.15 4.05 -34.76
CA SER A 98 17.48 4.09 -36.07
C SER A 98 16.03 4.57 -35.98
N ILE A 99 15.36 4.46 -34.83
CA ILE A 99 13.94 4.87 -34.72
C ILE A 99 13.79 6.39 -34.59
N PHE A 100 14.84 7.09 -34.15
CA PHE A 100 14.79 8.52 -33.97
C PHE A 100 14.97 9.23 -35.32
N PRO A 101 14.09 10.18 -35.68
CA PRO A 101 14.26 11.00 -36.88
C PRO A 101 15.61 11.70 -36.89
N THR A 102 16.24 11.82 -38.05
CA THR A 102 17.55 12.50 -38.20
C THR A 102 17.52 13.92 -37.67
N LEU A 103 16.39 14.63 -37.81
CA LEU A 103 16.18 16.00 -37.32
C LEU A 103 16.25 16.13 -35.79
N TRP A 104 16.12 15.03 -35.04
CA TRP A 104 16.16 15.01 -33.58
C TRP A 104 17.53 14.58 -33.03
N LYS A 105 18.45 14.17 -33.90
CA LYS A 105 19.79 13.75 -33.50
C LYS A 105 20.65 14.99 -33.36
N ASP A 106 21.37 15.10 -32.24
CA ASP A 106 22.43 16.09 -32.09
C ASP A 106 23.51 15.75 -33.13
N LEU A 107 23.61 16.55 -34.19
CA LEU A 107 24.59 16.33 -35.27
C LEU A 107 26.00 16.79 -34.87
N LEU A 108 26.13 17.49 -33.75
CA LEU A 108 27.39 18.01 -33.25
C LEU A 108 27.83 17.23 -32.00
N PRO A 109 29.08 16.76 -31.94
CA PRO A 109 29.62 16.22 -30.70
C PRO A 109 29.67 17.34 -29.65
N ARG A 110 29.15 17.06 -28.45
CA ARG A 110 29.34 17.97 -27.30
C ARG A 110 30.83 17.93 -26.94
N LYS A 111 31.46 19.12 -26.98
CA LYS A 111 32.85 19.34 -26.54
C LYS A 111 33.02 19.09 -25.06
#